data_AF-A0A7X8M1E1-F1
#
_entry.id   AF-A0A7X8M1E1-F1
#
_cell.length_a   1.000
_cell.length_b   1.000
_cell.length_c   1.000
_cell.angle_alpha   90.00
_cell.angle_beta   90.00
_cell.angle_gamma   90.00
#
_symmetry.space_group_name_H-M   'P 1'
#
loop_
_entity.id
_entity.type
_entity.pdbx_description
1 polymer ?
#
loop_
_entity_poly.entity_id
_entity_poly.type
_entity_poly.pdbx_seq_one_letter_code
_entity_poly.pdbx_strand_id
1 'polypeptide(L)'
;KERFYKGKNSIIRDRIEELSRKEQVNLSLSDEKAVIVALKSLDFTKVTDHVESIFEKIKHENYSYNSIQMICAELINIANRIAREAGIDMGQIYDSVPYTEMKRLETLGEVKDWIIERYQKLILILKEAKLNAHYSKYTKKAISYILQNFSKNISLNDVAQYIGVNSSYFSRVFKEDTGMGFVEYLNTTRIENAKQAIKAGNSKLKEIALDVGFNNYTYFTKVFKDVLNMTPQEYEKKVMM
;
A
#
# COMPACT_ATOMS: atom_id res chain seq x y z
N LYS A 1 -11.94 4.80 25.76
CA LYS A 1 -10.83 3.89 25.34
C LYS A 1 -11.10 2.52 25.95
N GLU A 2 -11.99 1.73 25.34
CA GLU A 2 -12.17 0.33 25.75
C GLU A 2 -11.02 -0.49 25.16
N ARG A 3 -10.13 -0.99 26.03
CA ARG A 3 -9.08 -1.95 25.65
C ARG A 3 -9.72 -3.33 25.60
N PHE A 4 -9.86 -3.90 24.40
CA PHE A 4 -10.40 -5.26 24.23
C PHE A 4 -9.32 -6.33 24.15
N TYR A 5 -8.10 -5.99 23.74
CA TYR A 5 -6.98 -6.92 23.85
C TYR A 5 -6.17 -6.62 25.08
N LYS A 6 -5.99 -7.64 25.92
CA LYS A 6 -4.77 -7.76 26.69
C LYS A 6 -4.08 -9.04 26.22
N GLY A 7 -2.83 -8.90 25.81
CA GLY A 7 -1.99 -10.02 25.38
C GLY A 7 -2.05 -11.18 26.39
N LYS A 8 -2.11 -12.40 25.83
CA LYS A 8 -2.30 -13.71 26.48
C LYS A 8 -3.68 -13.90 27.15
N ASN A 9 -4.64 -14.36 26.34
CA ASN A 9 -5.83 -15.12 26.75
C ASN A 9 -6.73 -14.52 27.85
N SER A 10 -7.13 -13.25 27.78
CA SER A 10 -8.32 -12.80 28.53
C SER A 10 -8.84 -11.44 28.08
N ILE A 11 -10.16 -11.35 27.85
CA ILE A 11 -10.90 -10.09 27.83
C ILE A 11 -11.70 -10.04 29.13
N ILE A 12 -11.50 -8.99 29.93
CA ILE A 12 -12.44 -8.63 31.00
C ILE A 12 -13.48 -7.70 30.37
N ARG A 13 -14.66 -8.24 30.10
CA ARG A 13 -15.91 -7.48 30.21
C ARG A 13 -16.65 -8.02 31.42
N ASP A 14 -17.23 -7.11 32.19
CA ASP A 14 -17.82 -7.36 33.50
C ASP A 14 -18.61 -8.67 33.59
N ARG A 15 -18.45 -9.29 34.75
CA ARG A 15 -18.88 -10.64 35.14
C ARG A 15 -20.41 -10.74 35.29
N ILE A 16 -21.20 -10.24 34.33
CA ILE A 16 -22.67 -10.19 34.42
C ILE A 16 -23.42 -10.70 33.17
N GLU A 17 -22.82 -10.87 31.98
CA GLU A 17 -23.57 -11.40 30.83
C GLU A 17 -22.91 -12.62 30.16
N GLU A 18 -23.13 -13.78 30.79
CA GLU A 18 -23.01 -15.12 30.18
C GLU A 18 -24.23 -15.46 29.27
N LEU A 19 -24.96 -14.45 28.79
CA LEU A 19 -26.12 -14.63 27.92
C LEU A 19 -25.68 -14.54 26.44
N SER A 20 -25.61 -15.72 25.81
CA SER A 20 -25.56 -15.99 24.37
C SER A 20 -24.61 -15.12 23.53
N ARG A 21 -23.29 -15.33 23.63
CA ARG A 21 -22.37 -14.85 22.59
C ARG A 21 -22.68 -15.56 21.28
N LYS A 22 -22.71 -14.81 20.17
CA LYS A 22 -22.87 -15.41 18.85
C LYS A 22 -21.55 -16.05 18.43
N GLU A 23 -21.50 -17.38 18.46
CA GLU A 23 -20.35 -18.19 18.03
C GLU A 23 -20.42 -18.55 16.55
N GLN A 24 -19.26 -18.85 15.95
CA GLN A 24 -19.14 -19.33 14.55
C GLN A 24 -19.79 -18.40 13.52
N VAL A 25 -19.70 -17.09 13.75
CA VAL A 25 -20.22 -16.09 12.81
C VAL A 25 -19.15 -15.72 11.81
N ASN A 26 -19.50 -15.80 10.53
CA ASN A 26 -18.67 -15.43 9.38
C ASN A 26 -19.15 -14.09 8.79
N LEU A 27 -18.37 -13.56 7.85
CA LEU A 27 -18.80 -12.42 7.06
C LEU A 27 -20.07 -12.78 6.29
N SER A 28 -21.05 -11.88 6.28
CA SER A 28 -22.26 -12.14 5.50
C SER A 28 -21.94 -12.18 4.00
N LEU A 29 -22.62 -13.03 3.24
CA LEU A 29 -22.43 -13.10 1.78
C LEU A 29 -22.67 -11.75 1.08
N SER A 30 -23.54 -10.91 1.65
CA SER A 30 -23.80 -9.56 1.15
C SER A 30 -22.59 -8.66 1.36
N ASP A 31 -22.02 -8.66 2.57
CA ASP A 31 -20.85 -7.85 2.91
C ASP A 31 -19.61 -8.32 2.13
N GLU A 32 -19.41 -9.65 1.98
CA GLU A 32 -18.32 -10.21 1.18
C GLU A 32 -18.40 -9.72 -0.28
N LYS A 33 -19.57 -9.85 -0.91
CA LYS A 33 -19.80 -9.40 -2.30
C LYS A 33 -19.57 -7.90 -2.45
N ALA A 34 -20.05 -7.09 -1.50
CA ALA A 34 -19.90 -5.65 -1.55
C ALA A 34 -18.42 -5.23 -1.52
N VAL A 35 -17.64 -5.82 -0.61
CA VAL A 35 -16.19 -5.57 -0.52
C VAL A 35 -15.46 -6.00 -1.79
N ILE A 36 -15.77 -7.18 -2.34
CA ILE A 36 -15.16 -7.66 -3.60
C ILE A 36 -15.45 -6.69 -4.74
N VAL A 37 -16.72 -6.27 -4.90
CA VAL A 37 -17.13 -5.36 -5.97
C VAL A 37 -16.39 -4.03 -5.84
N ALA A 38 -16.33 -3.46 -4.63
CA ALA A 38 -15.66 -2.19 -4.38
C ALA A 38 -14.14 -2.26 -4.66
N LEU A 39 -13.48 -3.36 -4.25
CA LEU A 39 -12.07 -3.62 -4.55
C LEU A 39 -11.84 -3.78 -6.06
N LYS A 40 -12.67 -4.56 -6.77
CA LYS A 40 -12.55 -4.74 -8.22
C LYS A 40 -12.84 -3.46 -9.02
N SER A 41 -13.69 -2.58 -8.49
CA SER A 41 -13.91 -1.24 -9.06
C SER A 41 -12.83 -0.22 -8.68
N LEU A 42 -11.85 -0.59 -7.85
CA LEU A 42 -10.74 0.27 -7.40
C LEU A 42 -11.22 1.55 -6.68
N ASP A 43 -12.37 1.45 -6.02
CA ASP A 43 -13.07 2.55 -5.35
C ASP A 43 -12.79 2.48 -3.84
N PHE A 44 -11.76 3.22 -3.42
CA PHE A 44 -11.28 3.15 -2.03
C PHE A 44 -12.32 3.68 -1.03
N THR A 45 -13.13 4.68 -1.42
CA THR A 45 -14.19 5.24 -0.57
C THR A 45 -15.22 4.16 -0.26
N LYS A 46 -15.73 3.47 -1.29
CA LYS A 46 -16.69 2.37 -1.08
C LYS A 46 -16.12 1.22 -0.28
N VAL A 47 -14.86 0.85 -0.51
CA VAL A 47 -14.21 -0.21 0.28
C VAL A 47 -14.16 0.19 1.75
N THR A 48 -13.81 1.44 2.03
CA THR A 48 -13.77 1.98 3.39
C THR A 48 -15.16 1.93 4.03
N ASP A 49 -16.19 2.48 3.37
CA ASP A 49 -17.57 2.49 3.86
C ASP A 49 -18.09 1.07 4.20
N HIS A 50 -17.79 0.08 3.35
CA HIS A 50 -18.18 -1.31 3.59
C HIS A 50 -17.43 -1.92 4.80
N VAL A 51 -16.12 -1.70 4.91
CA VAL A 51 -15.34 -2.19 6.06
C VAL A 51 -15.82 -1.52 7.36
N GLU A 52 -16.09 -0.23 7.34
CA GLU A 52 -16.64 0.48 8.50
C GLU A 52 -18.00 -0.07 8.92
N SER A 53 -18.91 -0.31 7.96
CA SER A 53 -20.21 -0.91 8.25
C SER A 53 -20.09 -2.29 8.90
N ILE A 54 -19.17 -3.13 8.43
CA ILE A 54 -18.91 -4.46 9.01
C ILE A 54 -18.41 -4.33 10.45
N PHE A 55 -17.47 -3.42 10.70
CA PHE A 55 -16.89 -3.22 12.03
C PHE A 55 -17.86 -2.56 13.01
N GLU A 56 -18.77 -1.70 12.56
CA GLU A 56 -19.87 -1.19 13.39
C GLU A 56 -20.85 -2.31 13.79
N LYS A 57 -21.22 -3.21 12.87
CA LYS A 57 -22.01 -4.42 13.22
C LYS A 57 -21.30 -5.24 14.29
N ILE A 58 -19.99 -5.42 14.19
CA ILE A 58 -19.20 -6.15 15.20
C ILE A 58 -19.25 -5.47 16.57
N LYS A 59 -19.26 -4.14 16.64
CA LYS A 59 -19.35 -3.41 17.93
C LYS A 59 -20.73 -3.51 18.57
N HIS A 60 -21.78 -3.51 17.76
CA HIS A 60 -23.16 -3.56 18.23
C HIS A 60 -23.64 -4.98 18.55
N GLU A 61 -22.99 -6.00 17.99
CA GLU A 61 -23.32 -7.40 18.25
C GLU A 61 -22.36 -8.04 19.27
N ASN A 62 -22.90 -8.93 20.12
CA ASN A 62 -22.12 -9.65 21.13
C ASN A 62 -21.37 -10.84 20.53
N TYR A 63 -20.50 -10.59 19.54
CA TYR A 63 -19.71 -11.62 18.88
C TYR A 63 -18.58 -12.15 19.77
N SER A 64 -18.34 -13.46 19.67
CA SER A 64 -17.16 -14.08 20.29
C SER A 64 -15.86 -13.59 19.64
N TYR A 65 -14.76 -13.64 20.39
CA TYR A 65 -13.42 -13.35 19.85
C TYR A 65 -13.08 -14.19 18.60
N ASN A 66 -13.42 -15.48 18.63
CA ASN A 66 -13.17 -16.39 17.52
C ASN A 66 -13.97 -15.96 16.28
N SER A 67 -15.23 -15.56 16.44
CA SER A 67 -16.06 -15.03 15.34
C SER A 67 -15.43 -13.78 14.71
N ILE A 68 -14.94 -12.84 15.54
CA ILE A 68 -14.27 -11.64 15.04
C ILE A 68 -13.00 -12.00 14.26
N GLN A 69 -12.21 -12.96 14.76
CA GLN A 69 -11.02 -13.45 14.05
C GLN A 69 -11.38 -14.11 12.71
N MET A 70 -12.47 -14.89 12.66
CA MET A 70 -12.95 -15.50 11.42
C MET A 70 -13.34 -14.44 10.39
N ILE A 71 -14.10 -13.43 10.80
CA ILE A 71 -14.48 -12.30 9.91
C ILE A 71 -13.23 -11.57 9.39
N CYS A 72 -12.26 -11.27 10.26
CA CYS A 72 -11.02 -10.60 9.85
C CYS A 72 -10.19 -11.47 8.88
N ALA A 73 -10.12 -12.78 9.14
CA ALA A 73 -9.45 -13.72 8.25
C ALA A 73 -10.11 -13.77 6.86
N GLU A 74 -11.45 -13.72 6.80
CA GLU A 74 -12.19 -13.68 5.54
C GLU A 74 -11.92 -12.40 4.75
N LEU A 75 -11.89 -11.24 5.42
CA LEU A 75 -11.50 -9.96 4.78
C LEU A 75 -10.09 -10.04 4.19
N ILE A 76 -9.11 -10.56 4.94
CA ILE A 76 -7.75 -10.77 4.43
C ILE A 76 -7.75 -11.72 3.22
N ASN A 77 -8.53 -12.80 3.28
CA ASN A 77 -8.63 -13.77 2.19
C ASN A 77 -9.23 -13.17 0.91
N ILE A 78 -10.13 -12.19 1.01
CA ILE A 78 -10.64 -11.44 -0.15
C ILE A 78 -9.49 -10.70 -0.84
N ALA A 79 -8.67 -9.94 -0.10
CA ALA A 79 -7.49 -9.27 -0.66
C ALA A 79 -6.54 -10.29 -1.31
N ASN A 80 -6.22 -11.38 -0.61
CA ASN A 80 -5.31 -12.41 -1.11
C ASN A 80 -5.83 -13.08 -2.40
N ARG A 81 -7.15 -13.28 -2.51
CA ARG A 81 -7.76 -13.83 -3.73
C ARG A 81 -7.60 -12.86 -4.90
N ILE A 82 -7.94 -11.59 -4.71
CA ILE A 82 -7.83 -10.57 -5.77
C ILE A 82 -6.37 -10.36 -6.18
N ALA A 83 -5.45 -10.30 -5.22
CA ALA A 83 -4.02 -10.19 -5.49
C ALA A 83 -3.50 -11.36 -6.33
N ARG A 84 -3.87 -12.61 -5.99
CA ARG A 84 -3.52 -13.80 -6.77
C ARG A 84 -4.12 -13.79 -8.17
N GLU A 85 -5.38 -13.41 -8.31
CA GLU A 85 -6.04 -13.25 -9.63
C GLU A 85 -5.28 -12.24 -10.52
N ALA A 86 -4.71 -11.20 -9.93
CA ALA A 86 -3.92 -10.18 -10.62
C ALA A 86 -2.42 -10.52 -10.75
N GLY A 87 -1.97 -11.68 -10.25
CA GLY A 87 -0.54 -12.07 -10.26
C GLY A 87 0.35 -11.20 -9.36
N ILE A 88 -0.21 -10.55 -8.34
CA ILE A 88 0.50 -9.68 -7.40
C ILE A 88 1.18 -10.54 -6.33
N ASP A 89 2.45 -10.24 -6.07
CA ASP A 89 3.21 -10.85 -4.97
C ASP A 89 2.74 -10.32 -3.60
N MET A 90 2.56 -11.21 -2.63
CA MET A 90 2.01 -10.86 -1.32
C MET A 90 2.94 -9.93 -0.52
N GLY A 91 4.25 -9.99 -0.73
CA GLY A 91 5.21 -9.07 -0.11
C GLY A 91 5.05 -7.62 -0.56
N GLN A 92 4.35 -7.39 -1.68
CA GLN A 92 3.97 -6.04 -2.09
C GLN A 92 2.82 -5.48 -1.25
N ILE A 93 1.99 -6.35 -0.66
CA ILE A 93 0.81 -5.94 0.13
C ILE A 93 1.14 -5.94 1.63
N TYR A 94 1.86 -6.95 2.09
CA TYR A 94 2.13 -7.17 3.51
C TYR A 94 3.63 -7.11 3.81
N ASP A 95 3.97 -6.53 4.95
CA ASP A 95 5.37 -6.44 5.41
C ASP A 95 5.79 -7.73 6.13
N SER A 96 4.83 -8.48 6.65
CA SER A 96 5.03 -9.83 7.22
C SER A 96 3.77 -10.69 7.05
N VAL A 97 3.69 -11.84 7.72
CA VAL A 97 2.50 -12.70 7.61
C VAL A 97 1.29 -11.96 8.22
N PRO A 98 0.17 -11.76 7.49
CA PRO A 98 -1.00 -10.99 7.93
C PRO A 98 -1.49 -11.34 9.34
N TYR A 99 -1.58 -12.65 9.63
CA TYR A 99 -2.03 -13.17 10.92
C TYR A 99 -1.08 -12.84 12.07
N THR A 100 0.20 -12.61 11.80
CA THR A 100 1.19 -12.21 12.80
C THR A 100 1.11 -10.72 13.12
N GLU A 101 0.79 -9.88 12.13
CA GLU A 101 0.55 -8.45 12.32
C GLU A 101 -0.73 -8.22 13.13
N MET A 102 -1.84 -8.86 12.74
CA MET A 102 -3.11 -8.70 13.46
C MET A 102 -3.03 -9.09 14.94
N LYS A 103 -2.23 -10.11 15.28
CA LYS A 103 -2.04 -10.55 16.68
C LYS A 103 -1.35 -9.50 17.56
N ARG A 104 -0.65 -8.53 16.96
CA ARG A 104 0.03 -7.44 17.68
C ARG A 104 -0.89 -6.25 17.95
N LEU A 105 -2.04 -6.18 17.28
CA LEU A 105 -2.99 -5.07 17.41
C LEU A 105 -3.85 -5.27 18.67
N GLU A 106 -4.09 -4.20 19.43
CA GLU A 106 -4.73 -4.22 20.75
C GLU A 106 -6.20 -3.78 20.75
N THR A 107 -6.69 -3.29 19.62
CA THR A 107 -8.06 -2.80 19.52
C THR A 107 -8.70 -3.19 18.20
N LEU A 108 -10.02 -3.34 18.23
CA LEU A 108 -10.82 -3.57 17.03
C LEU A 108 -10.67 -2.42 16.02
N GLY A 109 -10.47 -1.19 16.51
CA GLY A 109 -10.17 -0.02 15.67
C GLY A 109 -8.84 -0.17 14.93
N GLU A 110 -7.76 -0.54 15.63
CA GLU A 110 -6.46 -0.79 14.98
C GLU A 110 -6.52 -1.91 13.93
N VAL A 111 -7.26 -2.98 14.21
CA VAL A 111 -7.48 -4.06 13.23
C VAL A 111 -8.23 -3.56 11.99
N LYS A 112 -9.27 -2.75 12.19
CA LYS A 112 -10.03 -2.12 11.09
C LYS A 112 -9.12 -1.28 10.22
N ASP A 113 -8.38 -0.36 10.84
CA ASP A 113 -7.53 0.61 10.14
C ASP A 113 -6.42 -0.13 9.38
N TRP A 114 -5.82 -1.15 10.00
CA TRP A 114 -4.83 -2.00 9.34
C TRP A 114 -5.41 -2.70 8.10
N ILE A 115 -6.63 -3.27 8.16
CA ILE A 115 -7.29 -3.89 6.98
C ILE A 115 -7.53 -2.85 5.88
N ILE A 116 -8.03 -1.66 6.23
CA ILE A 116 -8.27 -0.56 5.28
C ILE A 116 -6.97 -0.17 4.58
N GLU A 117 -5.86 -0.04 5.31
CA GLU A 117 -4.55 0.27 4.73
C GLU A 117 -4.08 -0.82 3.75
N ARG A 118 -4.28 -2.11 4.09
CA ARG A 118 -3.91 -3.21 3.18
C ARG A 118 -4.74 -3.18 1.90
N TYR A 119 -6.04 -2.88 2.00
CA TYR A 119 -6.90 -2.68 0.83
C TYR A 119 -6.51 -1.46 0.01
N GLN A 120 -6.12 -0.36 0.65
CA GLN A 120 -5.61 0.82 -0.05
C GLN A 120 -4.36 0.49 -0.87
N LYS A 121 -3.40 -0.23 -0.25
CA LYS A 121 -2.16 -0.67 -0.91
C LYS A 121 -2.46 -1.58 -2.09
N LEU A 122 -3.37 -2.56 -1.92
CA LEU A 122 -3.82 -3.43 -3.00
C LEU A 122 -4.46 -2.65 -4.16
N ILE A 123 -5.37 -1.70 -3.86
CA ILE A 123 -6.00 -0.86 -4.89
C ILE A 123 -4.95 -0.05 -5.65
N LEU A 124 -3.94 0.48 -4.97
CA LEU A 124 -2.86 1.23 -5.61
C LEU A 124 -2.08 0.36 -6.59
N ILE A 125 -1.68 -0.84 -6.18
CA ILE A 125 -0.97 -1.80 -7.04
C ILE A 125 -1.85 -2.21 -8.24
N LEU A 126 -3.14 -2.47 -8.02
CA LEU A 126 -4.06 -2.83 -9.10
C LEU A 126 -4.28 -1.67 -10.08
N LYS A 127 -4.36 -0.43 -9.59
CA LYS A 127 -4.44 0.77 -10.43
C LYS A 127 -3.18 0.91 -11.27
N GLU A 128 -2.02 0.75 -10.66
CA GLU A 128 -0.73 0.79 -11.37
C GLU A 128 -0.64 -0.31 -12.43
N ALA A 129 -1.01 -1.55 -12.09
CA ALA A 129 -1.04 -2.66 -13.05
C ALA A 129 -2.01 -2.40 -14.21
N LYS A 130 -3.19 -1.82 -13.95
CA LYS A 130 -4.19 -1.49 -14.98
C LYS A 130 -3.76 -0.30 -15.85
N LEU A 131 -3.17 0.74 -15.26
CA LEU A 131 -2.57 1.85 -16.00
C LEU A 131 -1.45 1.34 -16.91
N ASN A 132 -0.57 0.52 -16.37
CA ASN A 132 0.51 -0.11 -17.10
C ASN A 132 0.01 -1.05 -18.21
N ALA A 133 -1.19 -1.65 -18.11
CA ALA A 133 -1.72 -2.53 -19.15
C ALA A 133 -1.93 -1.80 -20.49
N HIS A 134 -2.37 -0.54 -20.44
CA HIS A 134 -2.59 0.30 -21.64
C HIS A 134 -1.31 0.90 -22.22
N TYR A 135 -0.22 0.90 -21.46
CA TYR A 135 1.04 1.45 -21.93
C TYR A 135 1.57 0.67 -23.13
N SER A 136 2.18 1.42 -24.06
CA SER A 136 2.89 0.85 -25.18
C SER A 136 3.98 -0.10 -24.71
N LYS A 137 4.37 -1.04 -25.58
CA LYS A 137 5.50 -1.95 -25.32
C LYS A 137 6.79 -1.20 -24.98
N TYR A 138 6.98 0.00 -25.51
CA TYR A 138 8.16 0.83 -25.29
C TYR A 138 8.15 1.43 -23.89
N THR A 139 7.02 1.98 -23.45
CA THR A 139 6.85 2.51 -22.10
C THR A 139 7.00 1.42 -21.04
N LYS A 140 6.40 0.23 -21.26
CA LYS A 140 6.57 -0.93 -20.36
C LYS A 140 8.05 -1.31 -20.19
N LYS A 141 8.80 -1.42 -21.30
CA LYS A 141 10.24 -1.72 -21.25
C LYS A 141 11.03 -0.61 -20.57
N ALA A 142 10.68 0.65 -20.81
CA ALA A 142 11.34 1.80 -20.19
C ALA A 142 11.12 1.83 -18.68
N ILE A 143 9.89 1.61 -18.20
CA ILE A 143 9.58 1.51 -16.76
C ILE A 143 10.37 0.38 -16.12
N SER A 144 10.39 -0.80 -16.74
CA SER A 144 11.21 -1.92 -16.24
C SER A 144 12.69 -1.57 -16.14
N TYR A 145 13.23 -0.85 -17.13
CA TYR A 145 14.62 -0.40 -17.11
C TYR A 145 14.86 0.62 -15.98
N ILE A 146 13.94 1.58 -15.80
CA ILE A 146 14.00 2.58 -14.72
C ILE A 146 13.98 1.89 -13.36
N LEU A 147 13.05 0.99 -13.09
CA LEU A 147 12.95 0.29 -11.80
C LEU A 147 14.20 -0.52 -11.46
N GLN A 148 14.92 -1.03 -12.46
CA GLN A 148 16.18 -1.78 -12.26
C GLN A 148 17.41 -0.87 -12.15
N ASN A 149 17.33 0.39 -12.60
CA ASN A 149 18.50 1.27 -12.75
C ASN A 149 18.31 2.69 -12.19
N PHE A 150 17.24 2.96 -11.43
CA PHE A 150 16.92 4.32 -10.97
C PHE A 150 18.05 4.93 -10.13
N SER A 151 18.78 4.13 -9.37
CA SER A 151 19.92 4.58 -8.55
C SER A 151 21.14 4.98 -9.37
N LYS A 152 21.18 4.62 -10.65
CA LYS A 152 22.27 4.98 -11.57
C LYS A 152 21.99 6.30 -12.27
N ASN A 153 23.03 6.90 -12.84
CA ASN A 153 22.90 8.06 -13.71
C ASN A 153 22.39 7.64 -15.08
N ILE A 154 21.07 7.49 -15.22
CA ILE A 154 20.41 7.14 -16.49
C ILE A 154 19.77 8.38 -17.12
N SER A 155 19.98 8.56 -18.42
CA SER A 155 19.39 9.62 -19.22
C SER A 155 18.27 9.09 -20.12
N LEU A 156 17.47 10.00 -20.68
CA LEU A 156 16.42 9.67 -21.64
C LEU A 156 17.00 8.95 -22.88
N ASN A 157 18.20 9.35 -23.31
CA ASN A 157 18.89 8.74 -24.43
C ASN A 157 19.32 7.30 -24.14
N ASP A 158 19.80 7.02 -22.92
CA ASP A 158 20.20 5.66 -22.52
C ASP A 158 19.02 4.71 -22.58
N VAL A 159 17.85 5.15 -22.09
CA VAL A 159 16.63 4.34 -22.11
C VAL A 159 16.09 4.19 -23.53
N ALA A 160 16.09 5.25 -24.33
CA ALA A 160 15.68 5.19 -25.74
C ALA A 160 16.54 4.20 -26.53
N GLN A 161 17.86 4.23 -26.33
CA GLN A 161 18.79 3.28 -26.93
C GLN A 161 18.52 1.85 -26.47
N TYR A 162 18.32 1.64 -25.16
CA TYR A 162 18.02 0.32 -24.60
C TYR A 162 16.73 -0.30 -25.18
N ILE A 163 15.69 0.50 -25.38
CA ILE A 163 14.41 0.01 -25.92
C ILE A 163 14.37 0.00 -27.47
N GLY A 164 15.41 0.48 -28.13
CA GLY A 164 15.57 0.43 -29.59
C GLY A 164 14.77 1.49 -30.36
N VAL A 165 14.59 2.70 -29.81
CA VAL A 165 13.89 3.81 -30.47
C VAL A 165 14.67 5.12 -30.33
N ASN A 166 14.31 6.15 -31.11
CA ASN A 166 14.90 7.47 -30.93
C ASN A 166 14.30 8.20 -29.71
N SER A 167 15.09 9.08 -29.11
CA SER A 167 14.76 9.83 -27.89
C SER A 167 13.51 10.70 -28.02
N SER A 168 13.30 11.36 -29.16
CA SER A 168 12.11 12.20 -29.39
C SER A 168 10.82 11.38 -29.39
N TYR A 169 10.84 10.23 -30.07
CA TYR A 169 9.72 9.29 -30.10
C TYR A 169 9.47 8.70 -28.70
N PHE A 170 10.53 8.26 -28.01
CA PHE A 170 10.41 7.76 -26.65
C PHE A 170 9.80 8.80 -25.71
N SER A 171 10.33 10.03 -25.69
CA SER A 171 9.82 11.09 -24.82
C SER A 171 8.34 11.38 -25.06
N ARG A 172 7.91 11.36 -26.32
CA ARG A 172 6.51 11.59 -26.69
C ARG A 172 5.62 10.45 -26.20
N VAL A 173 5.93 9.22 -26.61
CA VAL A 173 5.12 8.04 -26.25
C VAL A 173 5.09 7.82 -24.74
N PHE A 174 6.21 8.00 -24.06
CA PHE A 174 6.28 7.87 -22.61
C PHE A 174 5.40 8.89 -21.91
N LYS A 175 5.37 10.14 -22.38
CA LYS A 175 4.50 11.18 -21.82
C LYS A 175 3.02 10.96 -22.15
N GLU A 176 2.71 10.51 -23.36
CA GLU A 176 1.35 10.15 -23.77
C GLU A 176 0.80 8.99 -22.92
N ASP A 177 1.62 7.95 -22.69
CA ASP A 177 1.23 6.79 -21.88
C ASP A 177 1.14 7.14 -20.39
N THR A 178 2.18 7.76 -19.82
CA THR A 178 2.30 7.95 -18.36
C THR A 178 1.68 9.24 -17.84
N GLY A 179 1.35 10.18 -18.73
CA GLY A 179 0.94 11.55 -18.38
C GLY A 179 2.07 12.46 -17.92
N MET A 180 3.29 11.94 -17.74
CA MET A 180 4.45 12.67 -17.20
C MET A 180 5.72 12.48 -18.02
N GLY A 181 6.67 13.40 -17.87
CA GLY A 181 7.96 13.28 -18.55
C GLY A 181 8.83 12.16 -17.97
N PHE A 182 9.77 11.63 -18.77
CA PHE A 182 10.74 10.62 -18.30
C PHE A 182 11.49 11.05 -17.04
N VAL A 183 12.02 12.28 -17.01
CA VAL A 183 12.81 12.79 -15.87
C VAL A 183 11.96 12.90 -14.62
N GLU A 184 10.70 13.33 -14.77
CA GLU A 184 9.74 13.45 -13.69
C GLU A 184 9.38 12.08 -13.12
N TYR A 185 9.13 11.10 -13.99
CA TYR A 185 8.88 9.72 -13.60
C TYR A 185 10.07 9.12 -12.85
N LEU A 186 11.28 9.23 -13.41
CA LEU A 186 12.52 8.76 -12.78
C LEU A 186 12.70 9.37 -11.39
N ASN A 187 12.56 10.68 -11.28
CA ASN A 187 12.67 11.38 -10.01
C ASN A 187 11.62 10.91 -9.00
N THR A 188 10.37 10.74 -9.42
CA THR A 188 9.29 10.21 -8.57
C THR A 188 9.65 8.82 -8.05
N THR A 189 10.12 7.93 -8.91
CA THR A 189 10.62 6.61 -8.52
C THR A 189 11.73 6.70 -7.48
N ARG A 190 12.71 7.60 -7.66
CA ARG A 190 13.80 7.80 -6.69
C ARG A 190 13.30 8.32 -5.35
N ILE A 191 12.34 9.26 -5.34
CA ILE A 191 11.75 9.77 -4.10
C ILE A 191 10.96 8.68 -3.36
N GLU A 192 10.23 7.83 -4.08
CA GLU A 192 9.52 6.71 -3.45
C GLU A 192 10.47 5.73 -2.76
N ASN A 193 11.61 5.42 -3.38
CA ASN A 193 12.67 4.63 -2.75
C ASN A 193 13.32 5.36 -1.57
N ALA A 194 13.51 6.69 -1.66
CA ALA A 194 14.06 7.48 -0.57
C ALA A 194 13.16 7.46 0.67
N LYS A 195 11.82 7.52 0.49
CA LYS A 195 10.86 7.41 1.61
C LYS A 195 11.03 6.09 2.36
N GLN A 196 11.23 4.98 1.63
CA GLN A 196 11.45 3.67 2.24
C GLN A 196 12.76 3.63 3.03
N ALA A 197 13.84 4.17 2.47
CA ALA A 197 15.13 4.25 3.15
C ALA A 197 15.08 5.12 4.42
N ILE A 198 14.36 6.26 4.38
CA ILE A 198 14.18 7.13 5.55
C ILE A 198 13.41 6.39 6.66
N LYS A 199 12.33 5.68 6.31
CA LYS A 199 11.57 4.87 7.28
C LYS A 199 12.40 3.76 7.92
N ALA A 200 13.36 3.20 7.18
CA ALA A 200 14.25 2.17 7.72
C ALA A 200 15.24 2.73 8.77
N GLY A 201 15.52 4.04 8.76
CA GLY A 201 16.26 4.74 9.80
C GLY A 201 17.75 4.41 9.92
N ASN A 202 18.35 3.80 8.89
CA ASN A 202 19.72 3.26 8.95
C ASN A 202 20.80 4.17 8.34
N SER A 203 20.41 5.24 7.65
CA SER A 203 21.34 6.08 6.85
C SER A 203 21.01 7.56 6.98
N LYS A 204 22.01 8.43 6.78
CA LYS A 204 21.78 9.88 6.79
C LYS A 204 21.08 10.33 5.50
N LEU A 205 20.26 11.37 5.56
CA LEU A 205 19.53 11.91 4.39
C LEU A 205 20.43 12.21 3.16
N LYS A 206 21.66 12.67 3.37
CA LYS A 206 22.63 12.91 2.28
C LYS A 206 23.09 11.61 1.61
N GLU A 207 23.29 10.55 2.39
CA GLU A 207 23.67 9.22 1.88
C GLU A 207 22.49 8.61 1.12
N ILE A 208 21.28 8.69 1.70
CA ILE A 208 20.04 8.25 1.04
C ILE A 208 19.86 8.92 -0.32
N ALA A 209 20.12 10.24 -0.41
CA ALA A 209 20.03 10.96 -1.69
C ALA A 209 20.97 10.38 -2.75
N LEU A 210 22.22 10.05 -2.37
CA LEU A 210 23.19 9.43 -3.28
C LEU A 210 22.78 8.01 -3.65
N ASP A 211 22.35 7.20 -2.68
CA ASP A 211 21.98 5.79 -2.86
C ASP A 211 20.78 5.62 -3.80
N VAL A 212 19.83 6.56 -3.77
CA VAL A 212 18.68 6.56 -4.69
C VAL A 212 18.97 7.27 -6.02
N GLY A 213 20.21 7.71 -6.26
CA GLY A 213 20.67 8.19 -7.57
C GLY A 213 20.60 9.70 -7.79
N PHE A 214 20.51 10.52 -6.73
CA PHE A 214 20.69 11.97 -6.84
C PHE A 214 22.15 12.36 -6.55
N ASN A 215 22.80 13.01 -7.52
CA ASN A 215 24.17 13.51 -7.36
C ASN A 215 24.24 14.87 -6.63
N ASN A 216 23.10 15.47 -6.30
CA ASN A 216 23.02 16.79 -5.68
C ASN A 216 21.92 16.81 -4.61
N TYR A 217 22.31 17.04 -3.36
CA TYR A 217 21.40 17.04 -2.22
C TYR A 217 20.39 18.20 -2.25
N THR A 218 20.78 19.36 -2.77
CA THR A 218 19.87 20.52 -2.93
C THR A 218 18.78 20.20 -3.95
N TYR A 219 19.16 19.56 -5.07
CA TYR A 219 18.19 19.12 -6.07
C TYR A 219 17.27 18.02 -5.54
N PHE A 220 17.83 17.03 -4.83
CA PHE A 220 17.05 16.01 -4.12
C PHE A 220 16.01 16.65 -3.19
N THR A 221 16.43 17.59 -2.34
CA THR A 221 15.53 18.27 -1.39
C THR A 221 14.40 19.01 -2.11
N LYS A 222 14.71 19.69 -3.22
CA LYS A 222 13.73 20.37 -4.05
C LYS A 222 12.72 19.38 -4.62
N VAL A 223 13.19 18.33 -5.30
CA VAL A 223 12.34 17.30 -5.92
C VAL A 223 11.50 16.58 -4.87
N PHE A 224 12.06 16.24 -3.72
CA PHE A 224 11.35 15.60 -2.61
C PHE A 224 10.19 16.49 -2.12
N LYS A 225 10.45 17.80 -1.99
CA LYS A 225 9.41 18.78 -1.66
C LYS A 225 8.37 18.94 -2.75
N ASP A 226 8.77 18.95 -4.02
CA ASP A 226 7.83 19.07 -5.14
C ASP A 226 6.89 17.84 -5.21
N VAL A 227 7.41 16.63 -4.93
CA VAL A 227 6.64 15.38 -4.98
C VAL A 227 5.74 15.19 -3.74
N LEU A 228 6.23 15.53 -2.54
CA LEU A 228 5.53 15.22 -1.27
C LEU A 228 4.98 16.43 -0.52
N ASN A 229 5.20 17.63 -1.06
CA ASN A 229 4.90 18.91 -0.40
C ASN A 229 5.52 19.08 0.99
N MET A 230 6.64 18.39 1.24
CA MET A 230 7.41 18.43 2.49
C MET A 230 8.88 18.10 2.22
N THR A 231 9.78 18.65 3.02
CA THR A 231 11.22 18.36 2.90
C THR A 231 11.57 16.96 3.42
N PRO A 232 12.72 16.39 3.03
CA PRO A 232 13.19 15.10 3.56
C PRO A 232 13.29 15.09 5.09
N GLN A 233 13.73 16.20 5.69
CA GLN A 233 13.84 16.34 7.15
C GLN A 233 12.48 16.36 7.86
N GLU A 234 11.51 17.09 7.30
CA GLU A 234 10.13 17.10 7.82
C GLU A 234 9.50 15.71 7.71
N TYR A 235 9.74 15.01 6.60
CA TYR A 235 9.27 13.64 6.41
C TYR A 235 9.90 12.66 7.40
N GLU A 236 11.22 12.70 7.57
CA GLU A 236 11.97 11.88 8.52
C GLU A 236 11.42 12.05 9.94
N LYS A 237 11.28 13.31 10.40
CA LYS A 237 10.71 13.62 11.70
C LYS A 237 9.29 13.07 11.85
N LYS A 238 8.47 13.12 10.80
CA LYS A 238 7.09 12.63 10.81
C LYS A 238 6.99 11.11 10.91
N VAL A 239 7.91 10.37 10.30
CA VAL A 239 7.86 8.89 10.28
C VAL A 239 8.62 8.22 11.42
N MET A 240 9.49 8.96 12.11
CA MET A 240 10.25 8.47 13.28
C MET A 240 9.63 8.85 14.63
N MET A 241 8.50 9.55 14.63
CA MET A 241 7.70 9.87 15.82
C MET A 241 6.55 8.87 15.98
#